data_AF-N4XCY3-F1
#
_entry.id   AF-N4XCY3-F1
#
_cell.length_a   1.000
_cell.length_b   1.000
_cell.length_c   1.000
_cell.angle_alpha   90.00
_cell.angle_beta   90.00
_cell.angle_gamma   90.00
#
_symmetry.space_group_name_H-M   'P 1'
#
loop_
_entity.id
_entity.type
_entity.pdbx_description
1 polymer ?
#
loop_
_entity_poly.entity_id
_entity_poly.type
_entity_poly.pdbx_seq_one_letter_code
_entity_poly.pdbx_strand_id
1 'polypeptide(L)'
;MPSSKPITPRMKAALRECFLSATCLLPLRLRSSFILIGGAASVFHGSKHETQDVDVAASSEAILRFYDAIASGATQFKCGDPSQTIEFHCSQGFIVCLELVQLNGGFVDSIAAYEPL
;
A
#
# COMPACT_ATOMS: atom_id res chain seq x y z
N MET A 1 -2.23 22.51 0.11
CA MET A 1 -1.15 22.82 1.07
C MET A 1 -0.94 21.60 1.94
N PRO A 2 0.30 21.16 2.21
CA PRO A 2 0.53 20.08 3.16
C PRO A 2 0.00 20.51 4.53
N SER A 3 -0.70 19.61 5.22
CA SER A 3 -1.14 19.84 6.59
C SER A 3 0.08 20.12 7.46
N SER A 4 0.02 21.16 8.29
CA SER A 4 1.09 21.51 9.22
C SER A 4 1.13 20.60 10.46
N LYS A 5 0.19 19.67 10.58
CA LYS A 5 0.11 18.78 11.73
C LYS A 5 1.09 17.62 11.57
N PRO A 6 1.86 17.29 12.61
CA PRO A 6 2.69 16.11 12.58
C PRO A 6 1.82 14.84 12.64
N ILE A 7 2.24 13.79 11.94
CA ILE A 7 1.60 12.49 12.06
C ILE A 7 1.63 11.98 13.50
N THR A 8 0.50 11.46 13.97
CA THR A 8 0.41 10.87 15.31
C THR A 8 1.03 9.47 15.35
N PRO A 9 1.57 9.01 16.49
CA PRO A 9 2.10 7.65 16.62
C PRO A 9 1.06 6.57 16.31
N ARG A 10 -0.21 6.80 16.68
CA ARG A 10 -1.32 5.87 16.40
C ARG A 10 -1.62 5.77 14.90
N MET A 11 -1.69 6.90 14.19
CA MET A 11 -1.88 6.89 12.74
C MET A 11 -0.69 6.21 12.05
N LYS A 12 0.55 6.52 12.45
CA LYS A 12 1.74 5.84 11.93
C LYS A 12 1.67 4.32 12.10
N ALA A 13 1.19 3.84 13.25
CA ALA A 13 1.00 2.41 13.49
C ALA A 13 -0.11 1.82 12.62
N ALA A 14 -1.23 2.53 12.41
CA ALA A 14 -2.34 2.10 11.56
C ALA A 14 -1.92 1.97 10.07
N LEU A 15 -1.19 2.95 9.54
CA LEU A 15 -0.61 2.88 8.18
C LEU A 15 0.32 1.67 8.03
N ARG A 16 1.13 1.41 9.06
CA ARG A 16 2.04 0.26 9.06
C ARG A 16 1.30 -1.06 9.09
N GLU A 17 0.29 -1.16 9.93
CA GLU A 17 -0.58 -2.33 10.00
C GLU A 17 -1.26 -2.60 8.67
N CYS A 18 -1.83 -1.58 8.03
CA CYS A 18 -2.48 -1.68 6.72
C CYS A 18 -1.54 -2.28 5.66
N PHE A 19 -0.36 -1.69 5.46
CA PHE A 19 0.58 -2.15 4.44
C PHE A 19 1.08 -3.58 4.70
N LEU A 20 1.42 -3.91 5.96
CA LEU A 20 1.89 -5.24 6.31
C LEU A 20 0.79 -6.29 6.17
N SER A 21 -0.43 -5.99 6.61
CA SER A 21 -1.58 -6.89 6.44
C SER A 21 -1.87 -7.13 4.96
N ALA A 22 -1.82 -6.08 4.12
CA ALA A 22 -2.04 -6.21 2.69
C ALA A 22 -0.97 -7.08 2.02
N THR A 23 0.30 -6.84 2.35
CA THR A 23 1.44 -7.63 1.85
C THR A 23 1.34 -9.10 2.27
N CYS A 24 0.81 -9.38 3.47
CA CYS A 24 0.65 -10.73 3.98
C CYS A 24 -0.41 -11.55 3.23
N LEU A 25 -1.40 -10.91 2.58
CA LEU A 25 -2.38 -11.59 1.72
C LEU A 25 -1.76 -12.15 0.43
N LEU A 26 -0.59 -11.63 0.04
CA LEU A 26 0.08 -12.07 -1.18
C LEU A 26 0.93 -13.32 -0.97
N PRO A 27 0.97 -14.23 -1.97
CA PRO A 27 2.00 -15.26 -2.07
C PRO A 27 3.40 -14.65 -1.95
N LEU A 28 4.32 -15.35 -1.28
CA LEU A 28 5.69 -14.86 -1.03
C LEU A 28 6.38 -14.33 -2.30
N ARG A 29 6.21 -15.02 -3.43
CA ARG A 29 6.81 -14.65 -4.73
C ARG A 29 6.32 -13.31 -5.30
N LEU A 30 5.16 -12.82 -4.87
CA LEU A 30 4.56 -11.58 -5.38
C LEU A 30 4.81 -10.38 -4.48
N ARG A 31 5.30 -10.59 -3.26
CA ARG A 31 5.49 -9.50 -2.27
C ARG A 31 6.51 -8.45 -2.70
N SER A 32 7.53 -8.84 -3.49
CA SER A 32 8.49 -7.88 -4.07
C SER A 32 7.86 -6.96 -5.11
N SER A 33 6.72 -7.34 -5.69
CA SER A 33 5.96 -6.56 -6.66
C SER A 33 4.80 -5.78 -6.03
N PHE A 34 4.84 -5.54 -4.72
CA PHE A 34 3.81 -4.81 -3.96
C PHE A 34 4.49 -3.76 -3.08
N ILE A 35 4.75 -2.59 -3.67
CA ILE A 35 5.69 -1.59 -3.15
C ILE A 35 4.95 -0.42 -2.53
N LEU A 36 5.24 -0.13 -1.26
CA LEU A 36 4.75 1.05 -0.57
C LEU A 36 5.32 2.32 -1.22
N ILE A 37 4.44 3.23 -1.62
CA ILE A 37 4.80 4.54 -2.18
C ILE A 37 4.07 5.68 -1.42
N GLY A 38 4.22 6.92 -1.88
CA GLY A 38 3.44 8.05 -1.38
C GLY A 38 3.79 8.53 0.04
N GLY A 39 2.79 9.09 0.71
CA GLY A 39 2.94 9.71 2.03
C GLY A 39 3.31 8.70 3.12
N ALA A 40 2.65 7.53 3.10
CA ALA A 40 2.94 6.44 4.04
C ALA A 40 4.38 5.93 3.90
N ALA A 41 4.91 5.79 2.67
CA ALA A 41 6.33 5.46 2.46
C ALA A 41 7.25 6.49 3.12
N SER A 42 6.98 7.77 2.92
CA SER A 42 7.75 8.86 3.51
C SER A 42 7.74 8.78 5.05
N VAL A 43 6.60 8.48 5.66
CA VAL A 43 6.44 8.30 7.12
C VAL A 43 7.24 7.11 7.64
N PHE A 44 7.28 6.00 6.89
CA PHE A 44 8.09 4.84 7.21
C PHE A 44 9.59 5.19 7.24
N HIS A 45 10.02 6.08 6.34
CA HIS A 45 11.39 6.61 6.29
C HIS A 45 11.64 7.81 7.23
N GLY A 46 10.71 8.11 8.15
CA GLY A 46 10.93 9.09 9.22
C GLY A 46 10.34 10.47 8.98
N SER A 47 9.61 10.68 7.88
CA SER A 47 8.82 11.91 7.69
C SER A 47 7.83 12.08 8.84
N LYS A 48 7.64 13.35 9.23
CA LYS A 48 6.64 13.75 10.22
C LYS A 48 5.36 14.29 9.58
N HIS A 49 5.29 14.37 8.26
CA HIS A 49 4.12 14.90 7.55
C HIS A 49 2.91 14.00 7.78
N GLU A 50 1.74 14.63 7.95
CA GLU A 50 0.47 13.92 8.04
C GLU A 50 0.12 13.24 6.71
N THR A 51 -0.36 12.00 6.81
CA THR A 51 -0.93 11.16 5.75
C THR A 51 -1.93 10.22 6.43
N GLN A 52 -2.98 9.82 5.73
CA GLN A 52 -4.09 9.03 6.32
C GLN A 52 -4.42 7.78 5.49
N ASP A 53 -3.63 7.56 4.45
CA ASP A 53 -3.81 6.64 3.35
C ASP A 53 -2.49 5.90 3.07
N VAL A 54 -2.62 4.76 2.41
CA VAL A 54 -1.52 3.91 1.97
C VAL A 54 -1.61 3.77 0.47
N ASP A 55 -0.56 4.19 -0.23
CA ASP A 55 -0.44 4.01 -1.67
C ASP A 55 0.49 2.85 -1.96
N VAL A 56 0.08 1.94 -2.84
CA VAL A 56 0.92 0.82 -3.27
C VAL A 56 1.03 0.78 -4.78
N ALA A 57 2.26 0.73 -5.28
CA ALA A 57 2.55 0.38 -6.66
C ALA A 57 2.70 -1.13 -6.78
N ALA A 58 1.94 -1.77 -7.67
CA ALA A 58 1.94 -3.22 -7.77
C ALA A 58 1.83 -3.79 -9.19
N SER A 59 2.31 -5.02 -9.39
CA SER A 59 2.07 -5.77 -10.62
C SER A 59 0.59 -6.14 -10.76
N SER A 60 0.13 -6.33 -11.99
CA SER A 60 -1.25 -6.79 -12.24
C SER A 60 -1.55 -8.14 -11.58
N GLU A 61 -0.58 -9.08 -11.55
CA GLU A 61 -0.74 -10.36 -10.84
C GLU A 61 -0.90 -10.15 -9.33
N ALA A 62 -0.10 -9.28 -8.72
CA ALA A 62 -0.22 -8.98 -7.29
C ALA A 62 -1.57 -8.34 -6.95
N ILE A 63 -2.04 -7.39 -7.76
CA ILE A 63 -3.35 -6.74 -7.58
C ILE A 63 -4.47 -7.78 -7.67
N LEU A 64 -4.45 -8.65 -8.69
CA LEU A 64 -5.45 -9.71 -8.84
C LEU A 64 -5.47 -10.64 -7.61
N ARG A 65 -4.29 -11.09 -7.17
CA ARG A 65 -4.18 -11.99 -6.00
C ARG A 65 -4.61 -11.33 -4.69
N PHE A 66 -4.38 -10.02 -4.56
CA PHE A 66 -4.85 -9.27 -3.43
C PHE A 66 -6.39 -9.23 -3.40
N TYR A 67 -7.04 -8.91 -4.52
CA TYR A 67 -8.50 -8.94 -4.60
C TYR A 67 -9.10 -10.34 -4.41
N ASP A 68 -8.48 -11.40 -4.97
CA ASP A 68 -8.87 -12.79 -4.72
C ASP A 68 -8.88 -13.11 -3.21
N ALA A 69 -7.86 -12.65 -2.48
CA ALA A 69 -7.74 -12.86 -1.04
C ALA A 69 -8.81 -12.11 -0.25
N ILE A 70 -9.16 -10.88 -0.67
CA ILE A 70 -10.29 -10.14 -0.09
C ILE A 70 -11.60 -10.90 -0.31
N ALA A 71 -11.88 -11.30 -1.56
CA ALA A 71 -13.08 -12.05 -1.91
C ALA A 71 -13.18 -13.40 -1.18
N SER A 72 -12.03 -14.01 -0.85
CA SER A 72 -11.95 -15.29 -0.11
C SER A 72 -12.12 -15.14 1.41
N GLY A 73 -12.29 -13.92 1.94
CA GLY A 73 -12.64 -13.69 3.34
C GLY A 73 -11.61 -12.92 4.18
N ALA A 74 -10.71 -12.12 3.57
CA ALA A 74 -9.87 -11.20 4.32
C ALA A 74 -10.69 -10.00 4.86
N THR A 75 -11.43 -10.23 5.96
CA THR A 75 -12.45 -9.31 6.50
C THR A 75 -11.95 -7.94 6.97
N GLN A 76 -10.63 -7.78 7.14
CA GLN A 76 -10.02 -6.50 7.49
C GLN A 76 -10.06 -5.49 6.33
N PHE A 77 -10.21 -5.99 5.09
CA PHE A 77 -10.28 -5.18 3.89
C PHE A 77 -11.69 -5.19 3.32
N LYS A 78 -12.19 -4.02 2.96
CA LYS A 78 -13.47 -3.85 2.26
C LYS A 78 -13.27 -3.05 0.99
N CYS A 79 -13.75 -3.58 -0.12
CA CYS A 79 -13.78 -2.83 -1.37
C CYS A 79 -14.98 -1.88 -1.33
N GLY A 80 -14.73 -0.58 -1.45
CA GLY A 80 -15.76 0.44 -1.60
C GLY A 80 -16.43 0.34 -2.97
N ASP A 81 -17.76 0.29 -2.99
CA ASP A 81 -18.58 0.42 -4.19
C ASP A 81 -19.13 1.86 -4.23
N PRO A 82 -18.94 2.66 -5.31
CA PRO A 82 -18.27 2.40 -6.59
C PRO A 82 -16.85 3.01 -6.70
N SER A 83 -16.28 3.49 -5.58
CA SER A 83 -15.08 4.35 -5.59
C SER A 83 -13.76 3.62 -5.86
N GLN A 84 -13.76 2.28 -5.94
CA GLN A 84 -12.55 1.43 -6.05
C GLN A 84 -11.56 1.61 -4.88
N THR A 85 -11.91 2.38 -3.86
CA THR A 85 -11.12 2.57 -2.64
C THR A 85 -11.17 1.30 -1.80
N ILE A 86 -10.02 0.80 -1.35
CA ILE A 86 -9.97 -0.33 -0.43
C ILE A 86 -9.87 0.23 0.99
N GLU A 87 -10.86 -0.03 1.83
CA GLU A 87 -10.83 0.33 3.24
C GLU A 87 -10.18 -0.77 4.06
N PHE A 88 -9.17 -0.41 4.85
CA PHE A 88 -8.57 -1.28 5.87
C PHE A 88 -9.04 -0.87 7.27
N HIS A 89 -9.69 -1.79 7.97
CA HIS A 89 -10.09 -1.61 9.37
C HIS A 89 -8.97 -2.05 10.30
N CYS A 90 -8.18 -1.10 10.81
CA CYS A 90 -7.06 -1.42 11.67
C CYS A 90 -7.51 -1.81 13.10
N SER A 91 -6.67 -2.58 13.78
CA SER A 91 -6.89 -3.03 15.17
C SER A 91 -7.13 -1.89 16.17
N GLN A 92 -6.65 -0.68 15.87
CA GLN A 92 -6.78 0.50 16.72
C GLN A 92 -8.05 1.32 16.46
N GLY A 93 -8.94 0.85 15.57
CA GLY A 93 -10.22 1.49 15.25
C GLY A 93 -10.16 2.60 14.20
N PHE A 94 -9.04 2.75 13.48
CA PHE A 94 -8.98 3.64 12.32
C PHE A 94 -9.41 2.90 11.06
N ILE A 95 -9.97 3.64 10.12
CA ILE A 95 -10.12 3.21 8.74
C ILE A 95 -8.99 3.86 7.96
N VAL A 96 -8.18 3.05 7.28
CA VAL A 96 -7.10 3.51 6.39
C VAL A 96 -7.50 3.19 4.97
N CYS A 97 -7.46 4.19 4.09
CA CYS A 97 -7.66 3.97 2.66
C CYS A 97 -6.38 3.39 2.05
N LEU A 98 -6.53 2.29 1.31
CA LEU A 98 -5.47 1.67 0.51
C LEU A 98 -5.79 1.92 -0.96
N GLU A 99 -4.86 2.54 -1.67
CA GLU A 99 -4.93 2.79 -3.10
C GLU A 99 -3.87 1.95 -3.84
N LEU A 100 -4.27 1.37 -4.97
CA LEU A 100 -3.42 0.52 -5.79
C LEU A 100 -3.14 1.19 -7.13
N VAL A 101 -1.86 1.43 -7.41
CA VAL A 101 -1.37 1.88 -8.70
C VAL A 101 -0.79 0.68 -9.45
N GLN A 102 -1.43 0.31 -10.56
CA GLN A 102 -0.91 -0.75 -11.41
C GLN A 102 0.35 -0.27 -12.14
N LEU A 103 1.45 -0.99 -11.98
CA LEU A 103 2.65 -0.86 -12.78
C LEU A 103 2.57 -1.79 -13.98
N ASN A 104 2.85 -1.25 -15.17
CA ASN A 104 2.98 -2.01 -16.39
C ASN A 104 4.45 -2.37 -16.63
N GLY A 105 4.70 -3.54 -17.23
CA GLY A 105 6.04 -4.08 -17.43
C GLY A 105 6.49 -5.01 -16.29
N GLY A 106 7.59 -5.73 -16.51
CA GLY A 106 8.18 -6.60 -15.51
C GLY A 106 8.95 -5.79 -14.46
N PHE A 107 8.86 -6.20 -13.20
CA PHE A 107 9.79 -5.75 -12.18
C PHE A 107 11.17 -6.32 -12.49
N VAL A 108 12.17 -5.44 -12.61
CA VAL A 108 13.57 -5.81 -12.82
C VAL A 108 14.39 -5.31 -11.63
N ASP A 109 15.33 -6.12 -11.16
CA ASP A 109 16.13 -5.81 -9.97
C ASP A 109 17.03 -4.58 -10.17
N SER A 110 17.42 -4.30 -11.41
CA SER A 110 18.12 -3.09 -11.78
C SER A 110 17.83 -2.74 -13.24
N ILE A 111 17.82 -1.44 -13.52
CA ILE A 111 18.00 -0.95 -14.88
C ILE A 111 19.52 -0.90 -15.06
N ALA A 112 20.09 -1.79 -15.88
CA ALA A 112 21.48 -1.66 -16.26
C ALA A 112 21.69 -0.24 -16.79
N ALA A 113 22.67 0.48 -16.23
CA ALA A 113 22.94 1.86 -16.55
C ALA A 113 22.92 2.03 -18.08
N TYR A 114 22.11 2.98 -18.56
CA TYR A 114 22.16 3.41 -19.94
C TYR A 114 23.61 3.79 -20.26
N GLU A 115 24.31 2.97 -21.04
CA GLU A 115 25.56 3.41 -21.67
C GLU A 115 25.16 4.36 -22.81
N PRO A 116 25.56 5.64 -22.77
CA PRO A 116 25.37 6.51 -23.91
C PRO A 116 26.21 5.98 -25.08
N LEU A 117 25.56 5.79 -26.23
CA LEU A 117 26.24 5.61 -27.51
C LEU A 117 26.97 6.89 -27.92
#